data_AF-A0A8T4JDK2-F1
#
_entry.id   AF-A0A8T4JDK2-F1
#
_cell.length_a   1.000
_cell.length_b   1.000
_cell.length_c   1.000
_cell.angle_alpha   90.00
_cell.angle_beta   90.00
_cell.angle_gamma   90.00
#
_symmetry.space_group_name_H-M   'P 1'
#
loop_
_entity.id
_entity.type
_entity.pdbx_description
1 polymer ?
#
loop_
_entity_poly.entity_id
_entity_poly.type
_entity_poly.pdbx_seq_one_letter_code
_entity_poly.pdbx_strand_id
1 'polypeptide(L)' 'MASRIVQESDTDRKLKIMDIVNDLTTMKNKKVQVEQILVEAQMQEMLEEDVTATIDELLDLGLISQPEIGFIQRA' A
#
# COMPACT_ATOMS: atom_id res chain seq x y z
N MET A 1 22.10 -0.63 -16.51
CA MET A 1 21.29 -1.86 -16.44
C MET A 1 20.80 -2.12 -15.01
N ALA A 2 21.61 -1.91 -13.97
CA ALA A 2 21.20 -2.06 -12.56
C ALA A 2 20.00 -1.19 -12.13
N SER A 3 19.88 0.06 -12.61
CA SER A 3 18.79 0.96 -12.18
C SER A 3 17.40 0.56 -12.68
N ARG A 4 17.29 -0.20 -13.77
CA ARG A 4 15.98 -0.59 -14.33
C ARG A 4 15.33 -1.71 -13.51
N ILE A 5 16.15 -2.68 -13.08
CA ILE A 5 15.69 -3.84 -12.29
C ILE A 5 15.18 -3.40 -10.92
N VAL A 6 15.83 -2.42 -10.29
CA VAL A 6 15.41 -1.88 -8.99
C VAL A 6 14.08 -1.13 -9.10
N GLN A 7 13.88 -0.36 -10.18
CA GLN A 7 12.61 0.35 -10.44
C GLN A 7 11.44 -0.61 -10.74
N GLU A 8 11.70 -1.72 -11.44
CA GLU A 8 10.67 -2.73 -11.70
C GLU A 8 10.21 -3.41 -10.41
N SER A 9 11.15 -3.75 -9.53
CA SER A 9 10.84 -4.33 -8.21
C SER A 9 10.01 -3.39 -7.33
N ASP A 10 10.29 -2.09 -7.39
CA ASP A 10 9.56 -1.06 -6.64
C ASP A 10 8.14 -0.84 -7.19
N THR A 11 7.99 -0.88 -8.51
CA THR A 11 6.68 -0.73 -9.17
C THR A 11 5.76 -1.91 -8.86
N ASP A 12 6.28 -3.14 -8.88
CA ASP A 12 5.51 -4.35 -8.52
C ASP A 12 5.00 -4.29 -7.07
N ARG A 13 5.85 -3.82 -6.16
CA ARG A 13 5.50 -3.66 -4.75
C ARG A 13 4.36 -2.66 -4.54
N LYS A 14 4.42 -1.52 -5.23
CA LYS A 14 3.37 -0.50 -5.22
C LYS A 14 2.05 -1.03 -5.75
N LEU A 15 2.09 -1.81 -6.83
CA LEU A 15 0.90 -2.46 -7.39
C LEU A 15 0.26 -3.43 -6.39
N LYS A 16 1.05 -4.28 -5.74
CA LYS A 16 0.54 -5.22 -4.73
C LYS A 16 -0.13 -4.52 -3.56
N ILE A 17 0.48 -3.47 -3.03
CA ILE A 17 -0.12 -2.72 -1.91
C ILE A 17 -1.40 -2.00 -2.36
N MET A 18 -1.44 -1.46 -3.57
CA MET A 18 -2.66 -0.89 -4.14
C MET A 18 -3.76 -1.93 -4.32
N ASP A 19 -3.43 -3.16 -4.73
CA ASP A 19 -4.39 -4.26 -4.85
C ASP A 19 -4.94 -4.66 -3.48
N ILE A 20 -4.07 -4.81 -2.46
CA ILE A 20 -4.50 -5.05 -1.07
C ILE A 20 -5.45 -3.95 -0.58
N VAL A 21 -5.08 -2.68 -0.81
CA VAL A 21 -5.93 -1.55 -0.45
C VAL A 21 -7.27 -1.65 -1.18
N ASN A 22 -7.29 -1.92 -2.48
CA ASN A 22 -8.53 -2.07 -3.26
C ASN A 22 -9.41 -3.22 -2.76
N ASP A 23 -8.82 -4.36 -2.42
CA ASP A 23 -9.55 -5.54 -1.94
C ASP A 23 -10.18 -5.29 -0.56
N LEU A 24 -9.45 -4.60 0.32
CA LEU A 24 -9.94 -4.21 1.63
C LEU A 24 -10.96 -3.05 1.56
N THR A 25 -10.85 -2.19 0.54
CA THR A 25 -11.75 -1.04 0.33
C THR A 25 -13.02 -1.48 -0.41
N THR A 26 -14.02 -1.97 0.32
CA THR A 26 -15.32 -2.33 -0.29
C THR A 26 -16.21 -1.11 -0.54
N MET A 27 -17.23 -1.24 -1.40
CA MET A 27 -18.21 -0.16 -1.65
C MET A 27 -18.90 0.37 -0.37
N LYS A 28 -18.96 -0.44 0.69
CA LYS A 28 -19.51 -0.05 2.00
C LYS A 28 -18.45 0.51 2.95
N ASN A 29 -17.18 0.15 2.77
CA ASN A 29 -16.08 0.51 3.65
C ASN A 29 -15.03 1.30 2.86
N LYS A 30 -15.20 2.62 2.84
CA LYS A 30 -14.34 3.52 2.05
C LYS A 30 -12.96 3.76 2.67
N LYS A 31 -12.75 3.30 3.91
CA LYS A 31 -11.48 3.43 4.63
C LYS A 31 -11.07 2.08 5.19
N VAL A 32 -9.76 1.84 5.16
CA VAL A 32 -9.10 0.60 5.58
C VAL A 32 -8.09 0.96 6.66
N GLN A 33 -7.95 0.12 7.68
CA GLN A 33 -6.93 0.33 8.71
C GLN A 33 -5.55 -0.05 8.18
N VAL A 34 -4.53 0.73 8.53
CA VAL A 34 -3.13 0.42 8.19
C VAL A 34 -2.74 -0.97 8.71
N GLU A 35 -3.16 -1.31 9.92
CA GLU A 35 -2.91 -2.64 10.51
C GLU A 35 -3.45 -3.78 9.65
N GLN A 36 -4.62 -3.61 9.00
CA GLN A 36 -5.17 -4.63 8.11
C GLN A 36 -4.34 -4.77 6.83
N ILE A 37 -3.86 -3.66 6.28
CA ILE A 37 -2.98 -3.66 5.11
C ILE A 37 -1.66 -4.36 5.46
N LEU A 38 -1.10 -4.11 6.65
CA LEU A 38 0.12 -4.77 7.13
C LEU A 38 -0.07 -6.28 7.26
N VAL A 39 -1.19 -6.73 7.83
CA VAL A 39 -1.48 -8.17 7.97
C VAL A 39 -1.59 -8.85 6.60
N GLU A 40 -2.35 -8.29 5.67
CA GLU A 40 -2.50 -8.84 4.31
C GLU A 40 -1.16 -8.83 3.55
N ALA A 41 -0.35 -7.78 3.70
CA ALA A 41 0.95 -7.70 3.06
C ALA A 41 1.95 -8.71 3.63
N GLN A 42 1.93 -8.94 4.95
CA GLN A 42 2.73 -9.99 5.60
C GLN A 42 2.32 -11.39 5.13
N MET A 43 1.03 -11.62 4.87
CA MET A 43 0.54 -12.88 4.26
C MET A 43 1.08 -13.10 2.83
N GLN A 44 1.51 -12.03 2.16
CA GLN A 44 2.18 -12.06 0.86
C GLN A 44 3.71 -12.00 0.96
N GLU A 45 4.27 -12.34 2.14
CA GLU A 45 5.71 -12.36 2.42
C GLU A 45 6.40 -10.99 2.27
N MET A 46 5.65 -9.90 2.44
CA MET A 46 6.20 -8.54 2.44
C MET A 46 6.65 -8.14 3.85
N LEU A 47 7.79 -7.44 3.93
CA LEU A 47 8.29 -6.89 5.20
C LEU A 47 7.47 -5.66 5.61
N GLU A 48 7.17 -5.53 6.90
CA GLU A 48 6.41 -4.40 7.43
C GLU A 48 7.07 -3.04 7.13
N GLU A 49 8.40 -3.00 7.20
CA GLU A 49 9.22 -1.82 6.89
C GLU A 49 9.05 -1.39 5.42
N ASP A 50 9.01 -2.36 4.51
CA ASP A 50 8.82 -2.11 3.08
C ASP A 50 7.40 -1.64 2.79
N VAL A 51 6.40 -2.19 3.51
CA VAL A 51 5.00 -1.83 3.33
C VAL A 51 4.71 -0.42 3.82
N THR A 52 5.23 -0.07 5.00
CA THR A 52 5.08 1.29 5.56
C THR A 52 5.76 2.33 4.67
N ALA A 53 7.00 2.08 4.21
CA ALA A 53 7.67 2.95 3.25
C ALA A 53 6.87 3.12 1.95
N THR A 54 6.32 2.03 1.42
CA THR A 54 5.53 2.09 0.18
C THR A 54 4.20 2.84 0.39
N ILE A 55 3.55 2.68 1.55
CA ILE A 55 2.35 3.44 1.92
C ILE A 55 2.65 4.95 1.93
N ASP A 56 3.76 5.35 2.56
CA ASP A 56 4.16 6.76 2.61
C ASP A 56 4.41 7.31 1.21
N GLU A 57 5.07 6.55 0.34
CA GLU A 57 5.26 6.93 -1.06
C GLU A 57 3.93 7.05 -1.83
N LEU A 58 2.97 6.15 -1.59
CA LEU A 58 1.66 6.21 -2.22
C LEU A 58 0.83 7.41 -1.72
N LEU A 59 1.00 7.81 -0.47
CA LEU A 59 0.42 9.04 0.10
C LEU A 59 1.04 10.28 -0.55
N ASP A 60 2.37 10.31 -0.69
CA ASP A 60 3.10 11.42 -1.33
C ASP A 60 2.74 11.57 -2.81
N LEU A 61 2.51 10.45 -3.52
CA LEU A 61 2.02 10.41 -4.89
C LEU A 61 0.53 10.79 -5.02
N GLY A 62 -0.20 10.91 -3.91
CA GLY A 62 -1.62 11.21 -3.88
C GLY A 62 -2.51 10.09 -4.44
N LEU A 63 -2.01 8.85 -4.48
CA LEU A 63 -2.76 7.67 -4.95
C LEU A 63 -3.70 7.12 -3.87
N ILE A 64 -3.30 7.32 -2.62
CA ILE A 64 -4.10 7.03 -1.43
C ILE A 64 -4.12 8.28 -0.55
N SER A 65 -5.07 8.36 0.38
CA SER A 65 -5.18 9.46 1.33
C SER A 65 -5.41 8.92 2.74
N GLN A 66 -4.94 9.67 3.73
CA GLN A 66 -5.09 9.34 5.14
C GLN A 66 -6.14 10.27 5.78
N PRO A 67 -7.44 9.95 5.75
CA PRO A 67 -8.48 10.80 6.32
C PRO A 67 -8.42 10.85 7.84
N GLU A 68 -7.85 9.82 8.48
CA GLU A 68 -7.74 9.66 9.92
C GLU A 68 -6.45 8.90 10.24
N ILE A 69 -5.82 9.19 11.38
CA ILE A 69 -4.59 8.52 11.81
C ILE A 69 -4.83 7.01 11.86
N GLY A 70 -4.00 6.23 11.17
CA GLY A 70 -4.13 4.78 11.09
C GLY A 70 -5.19 4.27 10.12
N PHE A 71 -5.87 5.15 9.36
CA PHE A 71 -6.80 4.79 8.30
C PHE A 71 -6.38 5.35 6.96
N ILE A 72 -6.42 4.50 5.93
CA ILE A 72 -6.13 4.85 4.55
C ILE A 72 -7.41 4.68 3.74
N GLN A 73 -7.65 5.61 2.83
CA GLN A 73 -8.65 5.45 1.78
C GLN A 73 -7.99 5.65 0.42
N ARG A 74 -8.56 5.03 -0.60
CA ARG A 74 -8.18 5.34 -1.98
C ARG A 74 -8.61 6.78 -2.32
N ALA A 75 -7.71 7.51 -3.00
CA ALA A 75 -8.00 8.87 -3.49
C ALA A 75 -9.05 8.86 -4.63
#